data_AF-A0A926PA08-F1
#
_entry.id   AF-A0A926PA08-F1
#
_cell.length_a   1.000
_cell.length_b   1.000
_cell.length_c   1.000
_cell.angle_alpha   90.00
_cell.angle_beta   90.00
_cell.angle_gamma   90.00
#
_symmetry.space_group_name_H-M   'P 1'
#
loop_
_entity.id
_entity.type
_entity.pdbx_description
1 polymer ?
#
loop_
_entity_poly.entity_id
_entity_poly.type
_entity_poly.pdbx_seq_one_letter_code
_entity_poly.pdbx_strand_id
1 'polypeptide(L)'
;MKLPAYSSPLQASRHKALSYRQVSQNLDQMKGCLAEGYPFSFGMTVYESFEGKTVAQTGVVQMPAPGEKEVGGHAVLVVGYDNATQRFLVRNSWGTEWGIKGHFTLPYSYILNPDLATDFWTIRLVN
;
A
#
# COMPACT_ATOMS: atom_id res chain seq x y z
N MET A 1 -3.90 14.22 8.90
CA MET A 1 -3.68 14.62 7.49
C MET A 1 -4.87 15.48 7.07
N LYS A 2 -4.71 16.80 6.95
CA LYS A 2 -5.75 17.61 6.29
C LYS A 2 -5.69 17.27 4.81
N LEU A 3 -6.72 16.61 4.29
CA LEU A 3 -6.97 16.61 2.85
C LEU A 3 -6.99 18.09 2.42
N PRO A 4 -6.30 18.48 1.34
CA PRO A 4 -6.59 19.76 0.74
C PRO A 4 -8.08 19.80 0.48
N ALA A 5 -8.75 20.89 0.86
CA ALA A 5 -10.12 21.13 0.45
C ALA A 5 -10.11 21.34 -1.06
N TYR A 6 -10.11 20.25 -1.85
CA TYR A 6 -10.39 20.28 -3.28
C TYR A 6 -11.90 20.48 -3.47
N SER A 7 -12.43 21.54 -2.87
CA SER A 7 -13.86 21.82 -2.80
C SER A 7 -14.36 22.58 -4.04
N SER A 8 -13.88 22.21 -5.23
CA SER A 8 -14.54 22.60 -6.48
C SER A 8 -14.16 21.68 -7.66
N PRO A 9 -15.12 21.33 -8.54
CA PRO A 9 -14.86 20.59 -9.79
C PRO A 9 -13.76 21.23 -10.68
N LEU A 10 -13.56 22.55 -10.55
CA LEU A 10 -12.56 23.32 -11.30
C LEU A 10 -11.11 23.04 -10.87
N GLN A 11 -10.87 22.68 -9.60
CA GLN A 11 -9.53 22.30 -9.15
C GLN A 11 -9.22 20.83 -9.44
N ALA A 12 -10.23 19.95 -9.38
CA ALA A 12 -10.10 18.53 -9.72
C ALA A 12 -9.77 18.31 -11.20
N SER A 13 -10.24 19.18 -12.09
CA SER A 13 -9.98 19.07 -13.53
C SER A 13 -8.51 19.23 -13.93
N ARG A 14 -7.69 19.83 -13.05
CA ARG A 14 -6.24 20.05 -13.20
C ARG A 14 -5.36 18.96 -12.58
N HIS A 15 -5.95 17.85 -12.17
CA HIS A 15 -5.24 16.74 -11.52
C HIS A 15 -5.76 15.38 -12.00
N LYS A 16 -6.15 15.30 -13.28
CA LYS A 16 -6.74 14.08 -13.84
C LYS A 16 -5.65 13.07 -14.17
N ALA A 17 -5.79 11.83 -13.72
CA ALA A 17 -4.98 10.74 -14.23
C ALA A 17 -5.29 10.52 -15.72
N LEU A 18 -4.32 10.81 -16.57
CA LEU A 18 -4.39 10.61 -18.02
C LEU A 18 -4.04 9.17 -18.41
N SER A 19 -3.25 8.49 -17.59
CA SER A 19 -2.92 7.07 -17.79
C SER A 19 -2.77 6.37 -16.45
N TYR A 20 -3.36 5.18 -16.37
CA TYR A 20 -3.16 4.23 -15.30
C TYR A 20 -2.85 2.85 -15.90
N ARG A 21 -2.13 2.01 -15.16
CA ARG A 21 -1.77 0.66 -15.59
C ARG A 21 -1.92 -0.30 -14.43
N GLN A 22 -2.34 -1.52 -14.74
CA GLN A 22 -2.27 -2.62 -13.80
C GLN A 22 -0.79 -3.01 -13.63
N VAL A 23 -0.39 -3.30 -12.40
CA VAL A 23 0.92 -3.89 -12.10
C VAL A 23 0.71 -5.38 -11.90
N SER A 24 1.47 -6.23 -12.59
CA SER A 24 1.34 -7.67 -12.39
C SER A 24 1.74 -8.06 -10.96
N GLN A 25 1.06 -9.04 -10.38
CA GLN A 25 1.41 -9.59 -9.07
C GLN A 25 2.68 -10.47 -9.14
N ASN A 26 3.78 -9.84 -9.51
CA ASN A 26 5.08 -10.45 -9.73
C ASN A 26 6.14 -9.52 -9.12
N LEU A 27 7.07 -10.10 -8.36
CA LEU A 27 8.03 -9.34 -7.56
C LEU A 27 8.89 -8.40 -8.42
N ASP A 28 9.35 -8.86 -9.58
CA ASP A 28 10.22 -8.08 -10.45
C ASP A 28 9.44 -6.95 -11.14
N GLN A 29 8.19 -7.20 -11.54
CA GLN A 29 7.32 -6.16 -12.10
C GLN A 29 6.96 -5.08 -11.07
N MET A 30 6.67 -5.48 -9.82
CA MET A 30 6.42 -4.53 -8.72
C MET A 30 7.66 -3.69 -8.42
N LYS A 31 8.83 -4.31 -8.31
CA LYS A 31 10.10 -3.59 -8.07
C LYS A 31 10.46 -2.68 -9.25
N GLY A 32 10.25 -3.15 -10.48
CA GLY A 32 10.44 -2.36 -11.70
C GLY A 32 9.58 -1.10 -11.71
N CYS A 33 8.28 -1.24 -11.38
CA CYS A 33 7.37 -0.10 -11.26
C CYS A 33 7.87 0.96 -10.28
N LEU A 34 8.35 0.53 -9.10
CA LEU A 34 8.91 1.42 -8.08
C LEU A 34 10.25 2.03 -8.52
N ALA A 35 11.11 1.26 -9.19
CA ALA A 35 12.40 1.71 -9.69
C ALA A 35 12.25 2.76 -10.82
N GLU A 36 11.18 2.68 -11.60
CA GLU A 36 10.78 3.71 -12.56
C GLU A 36 10.22 4.98 -11.89
N GLY A 37 10.09 5.01 -10.56
CA GLY A 37 9.60 6.15 -9.79
C GLY A 37 8.09 6.20 -9.63
N TYR A 38 7.38 5.09 -9.88
CA TYR A 38 5.93 5.04 -9.81
C TYR A 38 5.45 4.18 -8.63
N PRO A 39 4.96 4.81 -7.54
CA PRO A 39 4.20 4.15 -6.50
C PRO A 39 2.94 3.49 -7.07
N PHE A 40 2.53 2.36 -6.49
CA PHE A 40 1.31 1.66 -6.90
C PHE A 40 0.43 1.34 -5.69
N SER A 41 -0.88 1.41 -5.88
CA SER A 41 -1.87 1.01 -4.89
C SER A 41 -2.24 -0.45 -5.05
N PHE A 42 -2.69 -1.09 -3.97
CA PHE A 42 -3.28 -2.42 -4.01
C PHE A 42 -4.26 -2.62 -2.87
N GLY A 43 -5.14 -3.61 -3.01
CA GLY A 43 -6.01 -4.10 -1.94
C GLY A 43 -5.35 -5.24 -1.18
N MET A 44 -5.47 -5.24 0.14
CA MET A 44 -5.03 -6.33 1.01
C MET A 44 -6.15 -6.79 1.94
N THR A 45 -6.22 -8.09 2.18
CA THR A 45 -6.95 -8.65 3.32
C THR A 45 -6.26 -8.21 4.60
N VAL A 46 -7.01 -7.88 5.64
CA VAL A 46 -6.51 -7.40 6.93
C VAL A 46 -6.95 -8.37 8.02
N TYR A 47 -6.04 -8.64 8.95
CA TYR A 47 -6.27 -9.52 10.09
C TYR A 47 -6.10 -8.75 11.41
N GLU A 48 -6.60 -9.30 12.51
CA GLU A 48 -6.58 -8.64 13.83
C GLU A 48 -5.17 -8.20 14.28
N SER A 49 -4.11 -8.93 13.90
CA SER A 49 -2.72 -8.55 14.18
C SER A 49 -2.29 -7.24 13.52
N PHE A 50 -2.80 -6.94 12.32
CA PHE A 50 -2.52 -5.69 11.61
C PHE A 50 -3.10 -4.47 12.33
N GLU A 51 -4.32 -4.59 12.86
CA GLU A 51 -4.96 -3.55 13.67
C GLU A 51 -4.46 -3.53 15.13
N GLY A 52 -3.64 -4.51 15.50
CA GLY A 52 -3.07 -4.65 16.83
C GLY A 52 -2.10 -3.52 17.19
N LYS A 53 -1.98 -3.27 18.51
CA LYS A 53 -1.09 -2.23 19.07
C LYS A 53 0.37 -2.39 18.65
N THR A 54 0.85 -3.63 18.51
CA THR A 54 2.24 -3.90 18.09
C THR A 54 2.52 -3.35 16.71
N VAL A 55 1.64 -3.59 15.72
CA VAL A 55 1.81 -3.03 14.37
C VAL A 55 1.59 -1.53 14.39
N ALA A 56 0.62 -1.02 15.15
CA ALA A 56 0.40 0.41 15.30
C ALA A 56 1.62 1.16 15.89
N GLN A 57 2.45 0.50 16.70
CA GLN A 57 3.65 1.11 17.30
C GLN A 57 4.91 0.90 16.45
N THR A 58 5.03 -0.26 15.80
CA THR A 58 6.27 -0.66 15.10
C THR A 58 6.21 -0.43 13.60
N GLY A 59 5.00 -0.46 13.02
CA GLY A 59 4.78 -0.53 11.58
C GLY A 59 5.36 -1.81 10.94
N VAL A 60 5.58 -2.88 11.69
CA VAL A 60 6.14 -4.13 11.18
C VAL A 60 5.04 -5.19 11.09
N VAL A 61 4.50 -5.40 9.89
CA VAL A 61 3.45 -6.41 9.64
C VAL A 61 4.07 -7.79 9.46
N GLN A 62 3.50 -8.82 10.07
CA GLN A 62 3.91 -10.21 9.87
C GLN A 62 2.92 -10.95 8.96
N MET A 63 3.26 -12.16 8.54
CA MET A 63 2.25 -13.04 7.94
C MET A 63 1.15 -13.34 8.95
N PRO A 64 -0.12 -13.45 8.55
CA PRO A 64 -1.20 -13.84 9.45
C PRO A 64 -0.93 -15.22 10.04
N ALA A 65 -1.28 -15.41 11.31
CA ALA A 65 -1.20 -16.71 11.95
C ALA A 65 -2.28 -17.66 11.37
N PRO A 66 -2.04 -18.99 11.36
CA PRO A 66 -3.06 -19.95 10.98
C PRO A 66 -4.33 -19.78 11.84
N GLY A 67 -5.48 -19.62 11.19
CA GLY A 67 -6.77 -19.41 11.88
C GLY A 67 -6.94 -18.02 12.48
N GLU A 68 -6.04 -17.07 12.20
CA GLU A 68 -6.22 -15.68 12.60
C GLU A 68 -7.48 -15.10 11.94
N LYS A 69 -8.21 -14.29 12.69
CA LYS A 69 -9.45 -13.71 12.23
C LYS A 69 -9.20 -12.57 11.25
N GLU A 70 -9.78 -12.70 10.07
CA GLU A 70 -9.93 -11.62 9.10
C GLU A 70 -10.86 -10.54 9.66
N VAL A 71 -10.47 -9.27 9.51
CA VAL A 71 -11.26 -8.10 9.95
C VAL A 71 -11.83 -7.30 8.77
N GLY A 72 -11.27 -7.46 7.57
CA GLY A 72 -11.80 -6.83 6.36
C GLY A 72 -10.74 -6.61 5.28
N GLY A 73 -11.02 -5.73 4.33
CA GLY A 73 -10.09 -5.32 3.27
C GLY A 73 -9.62 -3.87 3.44
N HIS A 74 -8.39 -3.59 2.99
CA HIS A 74 -7.81 -2.24 3.04
C HIS A 74 -7.02 -1.92 1.76
N ALA A 75 -7.09 -0.66 1.32
CA ALA A 75 -6.36 -0.17 0.16
C ALA A 75 -5.23 0.77 0.58
N VAL A 76 -4.03 0.49 0.13
CA VAL A 76 -2.78 1.15 0.58
C VAL A 76 -1.84 1.40 -0.59
N LEU A 77 -0.81 2.24 -0.37
CA LEU A 77 0.13 2.65 -1.42
C LEU A 77 1.54 2.12 -1.15
N VAL A 78 2.07 1.30 -2.05
CA VAL A 78 3.46 0.84 -2.00
C VAL A 78 4.36 1.95 -2.54
N VAL A 79 5.35 2.34 -1.74
CA VAL A 79 6.24 3.49 -2.00
C VAL A 79 7.72 3.13 -2.05
N GLY A 80 8.08 1.88 -1.74
CA GLY A 80 9.46 1.42 -1.77
C GLY A 80 9.59 -0.04 -1.40
N TYR A 81 10.81 -0.56 -1.43
CA TYR A 81 11.13 -1.94 -1.07
C TYR A 81 12.53 -2.05 -0.51
N ASP A 82 12.76 -3.09 0.29
CA ASP A 82 14.06 -3.48 0.81
C ASP A 82 14.31 -4.97 0.52
N ASN A 83 15.34 -5.25 -0.28
CA ASN A 83 15.73 -6.60 -0.64
C ASN A 83 16.40 -7.35 0.52
N ALA A 84 17.07 -6.66 1.44
CA ALA A 84 17.78 -7.28 2.54
C ALA A 84 16.80 -7.89 3.55
N THR A 85 15.69 -7.19 3.80
CA THR A 85 14.62 -7.67 4.68
C THR A 85 13.48 -8.37 3.94
N GLN A 86 13.48 -8.33 2.61
CA GLN A 86 12.41 -8.85 1.74
C GLN A 86 11.02 -8.25 2.04
N ARG A 87 10.96 -6.92 2.14
CA ARG A 87 9.74 -6.19 2.51
C ARG A 87 9.47 -5.02 1.58
N PHE A 88 8.20 -4.71 1.39
CA PHE A 88 7.75 -3.45 0.81
C PHE A 88 7.55 -2.41 1.91
N LEU A 89 7.86 -1.15 1.61
CA LEU A 89 7.44 -0.01 2.41
C LEU A 89 6.10 0.49 1.85
N VAL A 90 5.11 0.55 2.73
CA VAL A 90 3.72 0.83 2.37
C VAL A 90 3.23 2.01 3.19
N ARG A 91 2.66 3.01 2.52
CA ARG A 91 2.04 4.18 3.14
C ARG A 91 0.59 3.86 3.49
N ASN A 92 0.27 4.06 4.77
CA ASN A 92 -1.08 3.94 5.31
C ASN A 92 -1.80 5.30 5.30
N SER A 93 -3.08 5.30 5.68
CA SER A 93 -3.96 6.47 5.74
C SER A 93 -4.42 6.84 7.16
N TRP A 94 -3.82 6.23 8.20
CA TRP A 94 -4.25 6.35 9.61
C TRP A 94 -3.47 7.37 10.45
N GLY A 95 -2.86 8.36 9.79
CA GLY A 95 -2.12 9.43 10.46
C GLY A 95 -0.64 9.11 10.68
N THR A 96 0.12 10.13 11.06
CA THR A 96 1.58 10.05 11.21
C THR A 96 2.02 9.32 12.48
N GLU A 97 1.17 9.29 13.50
CA GLU A 97 1.49 8.63 14.78
C GLU A 97 1.35 7.10 14.71
N TRP A 98 0.84 6.58 13.59
CA TRP A 98 0.68 5.15 13.39
C TRP A 98 1.89 4.57 12.65
N GLY A 99 2.43 3.46 13.16
CA GLY A 99 3.56 2.74 12.59
C GLY A 99 4.80 3.61 12.41
N ILE A 100 5.45 3.47 11.26
CA ILE A 100 6.66 4.21 10.90
C ILE A 100 6.26 5.54 10.25
N LYS A 101 5.90 6.54 11.06
CA LYS A 101 5.46 7.86 10.56
C LYS A 101 4.31 7.78 9.54
N GLY A 102 3.32 6.93 9.79
CA GLY A 102 2.20 6.64 8.89
C GLY A 102 2.48 5.57 7.83
N HIS A 103 3.59 4.83 7.95
CA HIS A 103 3.96 3.74 7.05
C HIS A 103 4.07 2.41 7.82
N PHE A 104 4.08 1.32 7.07
CA PHE A 104 4.44 0.01 7.57
C PHE A 104 5.29 -0.75 6.56
N THR A 105 5.94 -1.79 7.02
CA THR A 105 6.68 -2.74 6.18
C THR A 105 5.87 -4.02 6.05
N LEU A 106 5.73 -4.53 4.84
CA LEU A 106 4.94 -5.72 4.51
C LEU A 106 5.84 -6.79 3.86
N PRO A 107 5.83 -8.05 4.31
CA PRO A 107 6.63 -9.11 3.70
C PRO A 107 6.27 -9.32 2.21
N TYR A 108 7.26 -9.64 1.37
CA TYR A 108 7.01 -9.99 -0.03
C TYR A 108 6.01 -11.16 -0.16
N SER A 109 6.10 -12.15 0.72
CA SER A 109 5.18 -13.30 0.74
C SER A 109 3.72 -12.91 0.97
N TYR A 110 3.46 -11.80 1.66
CA TYR A 110 2.10 -11.32 1.90
C TYR A 110 1.49 -10.79 0.61
N ILE A 111 2.15 -9.81 -0.01
CA ILE A 111 1.63 -9.11 -1.19
C ILE A 111 1.66 -9.98 -2.46
N LEU A 112 2.52 -11.00 -2.51
CA LEU A 112 2.58 -11.95 -3.62
C LEU A 112 1.58 -13.10 -3.49
N ASN A 113 0.90 -13.23 -2.34
CA ASN A 113 -0.14 -14.23 -2.18
C ASN A 113 -1.47 -13.72 -2.78
N PRO A 114 -2.03 -14.37 -3.81
CA PRO A 114 -3.28 -13.94 -4.44
C PRO A 114 -4.50 -14.02 -3.50
N ASP A 115 -4.44 -14.80 -2.42
CA ASP A 115 -5.51 -14.87 -1.42
C ASP A 115 -5.48 -13.69 -0.43
N LEU A 116 -4.35 -12.96 -0.36
CA LEU A 116 -4.13 -11.88 0.61
C LEU A 116 -4.05 -10.50 -0.05
N ALA A 117 -3.81 -10.43 -1.35
CA ALA A 117 -3.59 -9.17 -2.04
C ALA A 117 -4.02 -9.21 -3.51
N THR A 118 -4.68 -8.15 -3.95
CA THR A 118 -5.23 -8.01 -5.30
C THR A 118 -5.24 -6.54 -5.76
N ASP A 119 -5.70 -6.29 -6.99
CA ASP A 119 -5.99 -4.96 -7.55
C ASP A 119 -4.82 -3.96 -7.52
N PHE A 120 -3.70 -4.36 -8.12
CA PHE A 120 -2.50 -3.55 -8.20
C PHE A 120 -2.57 -2.51 -9.34
N TRP A 121 -2.52 -1.23 -8.99
CA TRP A 121 -2.67 -0.12 -9.95
C TRP A 121 -1.66 0.99 -9.73
N THR A 122 -1.13 1.54 -10.82
CA THR A 122 -0.27 2.73 -10.81
C THR A 122 -0.82 3.80 -11.73
N ILE A 123 -0.72 5.07 -11.32
CA ILE A 123 -0.93 6.22 -12.20
C ILE A 123 0.39 6.53 -12.88
N ARG A 124 0.38 6.80 -14.19
CA ARG A 124 1.60 7.04 -14.99
C ARG A 124 1.70 8.47 -15.52
N LEU A 125 0.56 9.11 -15.76
CA LEU A 125 0.50 10.48 -16.28
C LEU A 125 -0.66 11.21 -15.63
N VAL A 126 -0.44 12.47 -15.25
CA VAL A 126 -1.46 13.39 -14.74
C VAL A 126 -1.44 14.67 -15.58
N ASN A 127 -2.62 15.26 -15.79
CA ASN A 127 -2.79 16.58 -16.42
C ASN A 127 -3.00 17.66 -15.37
#